data_AF-A0A1J5U119-F1
#
_entry.id   AF-A0A1J5U119-F1
#
_cell.length_a   1.000
_cell.length_b   1.000
_cell.length_c   1.000
_cell.angle_alpha   90.00
_cell.angle_beta   90.00
_cell.angle_gamma   90.00
#
_symmetry.space_group_name_H-M   'P 1'
#
loop_
_entity.id
_entity.type
_entity.pdbx_description
1 polymer ?
#
loop_
_entity_poly.entity_id
_entity_poly.type
_entity_poly.pdbx_seq_one_letter_code
_entity_poly.pdbx_strand_id
1 'polypeptide(L)'
;MNEKDSELLVQLSKNGKASQRELARETGVALGTVNAHIKQLEKNKVIKGYFADIDPEKVGFNLTAIINLRIKKGTLIDVQSSIAEHSRVFGVYDVTGEWDSLILARFKNREEMDNFIKTTLSQEYIERTSTSLVLNTVKEEPRVLL
;
A
#
# COMPACT_ATOMS: atom_id res chain seq x y z
N MET A 1 -13.34 -17.05 -8.91
CA MET A 1 -13.28 -17.03 -7.43
C MET A 1 -14.64 -17.46 -6.94
N ASN A 2 -14.72 -18.48 -6.10
CA ASN A 2 -15.98 -18.98 -5.55
C ASN A 2 -16.20 -18.46 -4.11
N GLU A 3 -17.35 -18.77 -3.51
CA GLU A 3 -17.67 -18.34 -2.13
C GLU A 3 -16.64 -18.86 -1.11
N LYS A 4 -16.15 -20.09 -1.29
CA LYS A 4 -15.14 -20.68 -0.41
C LYS A 4 -13.77 -20.02 -0.52
N ASP A 5 -13.37 -19.58 -1.71
CA ASP A 5 -12.17 -18.76 -1.89
C ASP A 5 -12.26 -17.46 -1.07
N SER A 6 -13.44 -16.82 -1.09
CA SER A 6 -13.67 -15.57 -0.36
C SER A 6 -13.58 -15.79 1.15
N GLU A 7 -14.19 -16.86 1.66
CA GLU A 7 -14.10 -17.26 3.07
C GLU A 7 -12.66 -17.57 3.50
N LEU A 8 -11.90 -18.29 2.66
CA LEU A 8 -10.47 -18.54 2.89
C LEU A 8 -9.67 -17.24 2.96
N LEU A 9 -9.88 -16.32 2.01
CA LEU A 9 -9.16 -15.05 1.96
C LEU A 9 -9.49 -14.18 3.17
N VAL A 10 -10.74 -14.19 3.65
CA VAL A 10 -11.14 -13.49 4.88
C VAL A 10 -10.35 -14.04 6.08
N GLN A 11 -10.27 -15.36 6.27
CA GLN A 11 -9.50 -15.93 7.39
C GLN A 11 -8.00 -15.64 7.26
N LEU A 12 -7.46 -15.77 6.05
CA LEU A 12 -6.04 -15.50 5.77
C LEU A 12 -5.69 -14.01 5.99
N SER A 13 -6.61 -13.09 5.70
CA SER A 13 -6.41 -11.66 5.96
C SER A 13 -6.37 -11.33 7.46
N LYS A 14 -7.06 -12.12 8.29
CA LYS A 14 -7.02 -11.99 9.76
C LYS A 14 -5.73 -12.53 10.33
N ASN A 15 -5.27 -13.66 9.81
CA ASN A 15 -4.02 -14.29 10.22
C ASN A 15 -3.25 -14.83 9.02
N GLY A 16 -2.32 -14.02 8.49
CA GLY A 16 -1.46 -14.42 7.37
C GLY A 16 -0.50 -15.56 7.69
N LYS A 17 -0.35 -15.96 8.97
CA LYS A 17 0.45 -17.11 9.41
C LYS A 17 -0.38 -18.37 9.65
N ALA A 18 -1.69 -18.33 9.41
CA ALA A 18 -2.56 -19.48 9.60
C ALA A 18 -2.07 -20.67 8.77
N SER A 19 -1.92 -21.82 9.42
CA SER A 19 -1.64 -23.07 8.74
C SER A 19 -2.85 -23.50 7.91
N GLN A 20 -2.61 -24.26 6.85
CA GLN A 20 -3.67 -24.83 6.02
C GLN A 20 -4.64 -25.70 6.82
N ARG A 21 -4.19 -26.32 7.92
CA ARG A 21 -5.03 -27.08 8.85
C ARG A 21 -5.97 -26.18 9.65
N GLU A 22 -5.49 -25.04 10.12
CA GLU A 22 -6.32 -24.06 10.82
C GLU A 22 -7.38 -23.49 9.87
N LEU A 23 -6.99 -23.10 8.65
CA LEU A 23 -7.91 -22.60 7.62
C LEU A 23 -8.97 -23.64 7.26
N ALA A 24 -8.58 -24.91 7.11
CA ALA A 24 -9.52 -26.01 6.85
C ALA A 24 -10.56 -26.16 7.98
N ARG A 25 -10.11 -26.09 9.24
CA ARG A 25 -10.98 -26.15 10.41
C ARG A 25 -11.94 -24.96 10.48
N GLU A 26 -11.45 -23.76 10.21
CA GLU A 26 -12.22 -22.51 10.30
C GLU A 26 -13.25 -22.36 9.18
N THR A 27 -12.96 -22.88 7.98
CA THR A 27 -13.82 -22.74 6.79
C THR A 27 -14.70 -23.97 6.52
N GLY A 28 -14.49 -25.06 7.27
CA GLY A 28 -15.15 -26.35 7.05
C GLY A 28 -14.76 -27.03 5.73
N VAL A 29 -13.65 -26.61 5.10
CA VAL A 29 -13.17 -27.12 3.82
C VAL A 29 -12.12 -28.21 4.06
N ALA A 30 -12.14 -29.27 3.25
CA ALA A 30 -11.12 -30.32 3.32
C ALA A 30 -9.70 -29.74 3.09
N LEU A 31 -8.71 -30.23 3.86
CA LEU A 31 -7.33 -29.75 3.81
C LEU A 31 -6.73 -29.77 2.38
N GLY A 32 -6.95 -30.85 1.63
CA GLY A 32 -6.47 -30.96 0.25
C GLY A 32 -7.08 -29.89 -0.67
N THR A 33 -8.34 -29.54 -0.44
CA THR A 33 -9.06 -28.49 -1.16
C THR A 33 -8.50 -27.12 -0.79
N VAL A 34 -8.31 -26.80 0.50
CA VAL A 34 -7.65 -25.55 0.95
C VAL A 34 -6.29 -25.37 0.27
N ASN A 35 -5.48 -26.43 0.22
CA ASN A 35 -4.15 -26.38 -0.41
C ASN A 35 -4.23 -26.08 -1.90
N ALA A 36 -5.19 -26.68 -2.61
CA ALA A 36 -5.41 -26.42 -4.03
C ALA A 36 -5.87 -24.98 -4.28
N HIS A 37 -6.81 -24.48 -3.46
CA HIS A 37 -7.32 -23.11 -3.57
C HIS A 37 -6.25 -22.06 -3.31
N ILE A 38 -5.48 -22.16 -2.23
CA ILE A 38 -4.40 -21.20 -1.93
C ILE A 38 -3.39 -21.14 -3.08
N LYS A 39 -2.91 -22.31 -3.55
CA LYS A 39 -1.98 -22.36 -4.69
C LYS A 39 -2.55 -21.71 -5.95
N GLN A 40 -3.84 -21.93 -6.21
CA GLN A 40 -4.50 -21.34 -7.38
C GLN A 40 -4.67 -19.81 -7.24
N LEU A 41 -5.01 -19.32 -6.04
CA LEU A 41 -5.14 -17.90 -5.73
C LEU A 41 -3.79 -17.17 -5.82
N GLU A 42 -2.71 -17.79 -5.36
CA GLU A 42 -1.33 -17.30 -5.51
C GLU A 42 -0.90 -17.29 -6.98
N LYS A 43 -1.14 -18.38 -7.71
CA LYS A 43 -0.85 -18.49 -9.14
C LYS A 43 -1.56 -17.41 -9.94
N ASN A 44 -2.81 -17.12 -9.60
CA ASN A 44 -3.62 -16.10 -10.25
C ASN A 44 -3.37 -14.67 -9.75
N LYS A 45 -2.40 -14.47 -8.84
CA LYS A 45 -2.08 -13.17 -8.22
C LYS A 45 -3.26 -12.50 -7.51
N VAL A 46 -4.26 -13.29 -7.10
CA VAL A 46 -5.28 -12.85 -6.15
C VAL A 46 -4.63 -12.66 -4.78
N ILE A 47 -3.83 -13.64 -4.35
CA ILE A 47 -2.86 -13.47 -3.28
C ILE A 47 -1.57 -12.95 -3.90
N LYS A 48 -1.22 -11.69 -3.61
CA LYS A 48 -0.01 -11.05 -4.14
C LYS A 48 1.24 -11.36 -3.31
N GLY A 49 1.05 -11.63 -2.02
CA GLY A 49 2.12 -11.95 -1.09
C GLY A 49 1.62 -11.95 0.36
N TYR A 50 2.52 -12.27 1.28
CA TYR A 50 2.28 -12.31 2.71
C TYR A 50 3.24 -11.35 3.39
N PHE A 51 2.71 -10.41 4.17
CA PHE A 51 3.49 -9.38 4.83
C PHE A 51 3.06 -9.26 6.29
N ALA A 52 3.99 -8.88 7.15
CA ALA A 52 3.66 -8.45 8.50
C ALA A 52 3.05 -7.05 8.43
N ASP A 53 1.98 -6.82 9.17
CA ASP A 53 1.44 -5.48 9.42
C ASP A 53 2.29 -4.83 10.52
N ILE A 54 3.07 -3.81 10.14
CA ILE A 54 4.09 -3.19 10.99
C ILE A 54 3.63 -1.76 11.29
N ASP A 55 3.53 -1.46 12.58
CA ASP A 55 3.30 -0.12 13.09
C ASP A 55 4.50 0.79 12.73
N PRO A 56 4.30 1.81 11.86
CA PRO A 56 5.38 2.66 11.37
C PRO A 56 6.01 3.51 12.48
N GLU A 57 5.22 3.99 13.45
CA GLU A 57 5.72 4.84 14.54
C GLU A 57 6.67 4.05 15.45
N LYS A 58 6.31 2.80 15.76
CA LYS A 58 7.15 1.91 16.59
C LYS A 58 8.48 1.52 15.95
N VAL A 59 8.59 1.65 14.62
CA VAL A 59 9.86 1.42 13.90
C VAL A 59 10.52 2.74 13.44
N GLY A 60 10.07 3.87 13.99
CA GLY A 60 10.73 5.16 13.91
C GLY A 60 10.27 6.08 12.79
N PHE A 61 9.17 5.77 12.09
CA PHE A 61 8.55 6.67 11.12
C PHE A 61 7.47 7.51 11.79
N ASN A 62 7.86 8.69 12.28
CA ASN A 62 7.00 9.54 13.10
C ASN A 62 6.23 10.59 12.29
N LEU A 63 6.49 10.72 10.99
CA LEU A 63 5.82 11.68 10.12
C LEU A 63 5.20 10.95 8.94
N THR A 64 3.93 11.21 8.66
CA THR A 64 3.26 10.80 7.42
C THR A 64 2.81 12.04 6.67
N ALA A 65 3.07 12.10 5.37
CA ALA A 65 2.67 13.20 4.51
C ALA A 65 1.76 12.71 3.39
N ILE A 66 0.73 13.50 3.10
CA ILE A 66 -0.10 13.41 1.90
C ILE A 66 0.31 14.57 1.00
N ILE A 67 0.73 14.26 -0.21
CA ILE A 67 1.36 15.24 -1.10
C ILE A 67 0.63 15.22 -2.43
N ASN A 68 -0.05 16.30 -2.75
CA ASN A 68 -0.68 16.46 -4.05
C ASN A 68 0.29 17.13 -5.03
N LEU A 69 0.34 16.63 -6.26
CA LEU A 69 1.21 17.13 -7.32
C LEU A 69 0.41 17.57 -8.54
N ARG A 70 0.82 18.71 -9.10
CA ARG A 70 0.48 19.11 -10.45
C ARG A 70 1.69 18.83 -11.33
N ILE A 71 1.50 18.07 -12.39
CA ILE A 71 2.58 17.57 -13.24
C ILE A 71 2.35 18.09 -14.66
N LYS A 72 3.45 18.49 -15.30
CA LYS A 72 3.44 18.95 -16.69
C LYS A 72 2.81 17.89 -17.60
N LYS A 73 1.99 18.32 -18.56
CA LYS A 73 1.36 17.41 -19.52
C LYS A 73 2.41 16.63 -20.32
N GLY A 74 2.16 15.34 -20.51
CA GLY A 74 3.01 14.45 -21.29
C GLY A 74 4.13 13.76 -20.50
N THR A 75 4.33 14.11 -19.22
CA THR A 75 5.38 13.51 -18.37
C THR A 75 4.82 12.81 -17.12
N LEU A 76 3.49 12.64 -17.05
CA LEU A 76 2.78 12.17 -15.86
C LEU A 76 3.32 10.83 -15.33
N ILE A 77 3.33 9.81 -16.20
CA ILE A 77 3.72 8.44 -15.84
C ILE A 77 5.19 8.38 -15.44
N ASP A 78 6.07 9.11 -16.12
CA ASP A 78 7.51 9.10 -15.83
C ASP A 78 7.80 9.71 -14.45
N VAL A 79 7.17 10.85 -14.14
CA VAL A 79 7.29 11.49 -12.82
C VAL A 79 6.72 10.59 -11.73
N GLN A 80 5.52 10.04 -11.92
CA GLN A 80 4.91 9.12 -10.95
C GLN A 80 5.77 7.87 -10.71
N SER A 81 6.33 7.28 -11.78
CA SER A 81 7.18 6.10 -11.69
C SER A 81 8.48 6.41 -10.94
N SER A 82 9.12 7.55 -11.24
CA SER A 82 10.33 7.99 -10.53
C SER A 82 10.06 8.20 -9.03
N ILE A 83 8.93 8.80 -8.67
CA ILE A 83 8.56 9.01 -7.26
C ILE A 83 8.26 7.67 -6.56
N ALA A 84 7.63 6.72 -7.27
CA ALA A 84 7.29 5.41 -6.73
C ALA A 84 8.52 4.56 -6.35
N GLU A 85 9.70 4.83 -6.93
CA GLU A 85 10.96 4.16 -6.58
C GLU A 85 11.53 4.63 -5.23
N HIS A 86 11.07 5.76 -4.70
CA HIS A 86 11.62 6.30 -3.46
C HIS A 86 11.17 5.48 -2.24
N SER A 87 12.13 5.01 -1.44
CA SER A 87 11.90 4.13 -0.27
C SER A 87 10.98 4.67 0.83
N ARG A 88 10.67 5.97 0.80
CA ARG A 88 9.73 6.63 1.73
C ARG A 88 8.31 6.71 1.21
N VAL A 89 8.11 6.49 -0.09
CA VAL A 89 6.82 6.52 -0.75
C VAL A 89 6.19 5.14 -0.64
N PHE A 90 4.96 5.09 -0.13
CA PHE A 90 4.18 3.86 0.00
C PHE A 90 2.88 3.89 -0.80
N GLY A 91 2.57 5.02 -1.43
CA GLY A 91 1.47 5.15 -2.37
C GLY A 91 1.73 6.26 -3.38
N VAL A 92 1.44 5.97 -4.65
CA VAL A 92 1.39 6.93 -5.75
C VAL A 92 0.11 6.64 -6.51
N TYR A 93 -0.76 7.64 -6.62
CA TYR A 93 -2.05 7.48 -7.27
C TYR A 93 -2.18 8.51 -8.38
N ASP A 94 -2.50 8.03 -9.58
CA ASP A 94 -3.04 8.87 -10.65
C ASP A 94 -4.50 9.21 -10.29
N VAL A 95 -4.80 10.50 -10.20
CA VAL A 95 -6.08 10.99 -9.67
C VAL A 95 -6.70 12.00 -10.62
N THR A 96 -8.03 12.03 -10.64
CA THR A 96 -8.78 13.08 -11.33
C THR A 96 -9.06 14.26 -10.39
N GLY A 97 -9.26 15.45 -10.95
CA GLY A 97 -9.61 16.65 -10.18
C GLY A 97 -8.61 17.78 -10.36
N GLU A 98 -8.36 18.54 -9.29
CA GLU A 98 -7.41 19.67 -9.30
C GLU A 98 -5.96 19.21 -9.48
N TRP A 99 -5.63 18.04 -8.95
CA TRP A 99 -4.28 17.47 -8.91
C TRP A 99 -4.18 16.28 -9.84
N ASP A 100 -2.97 16.00 -10.34
CA ASP A 100 -2.72 14.89 -11.25
C ASP A 100 -2.16 13.67 -10.51
N SER A 101 -1.58 13.86 -9.33
CA SER A 101 -1.07 12.76 -8.51
C SER A 101 -1.25 13.02 -7.02
N LEU A 102 -1.53 11.95 -6.27
CA LEU A 102 -1.50 11.93 -4.82
C LEU A 102 -0.42 10.95 -4.35
N ILE A 103 0.52 11.45 -3.56
CA ILE A 103 1.62 10.68 -2.98
C ILE A 103 1.38 10.52 -1.48
N LEU A 104 1.59 9.29 -1.00
CA LEU A 104 1.65 8.97 0.42
C LEU A 104 3.07 8.59 0.79
N ALA A 105 3.66 9.29 1.75
CA ALA A 105 5.03 9.06 2.18
C ALA A 105 5.19 9.10 3.71
N ARG A 106 6.14 8.33 4.24
CA ARG A 106 6.50 8.29 5.66
C ARG A 106 7.95 8.68 5.87
N PHE A 107 8.23 9.44 6.92
CA PHE A 107 9.56 9.94 7.25
C PHE A 107 9.85 9.75 8.74
N LYS A 108 11.13 9.58 9.07
CA LYS A 108 11.59 9.45 10.46
C LYS A 108 11.53 10.77 11.21
N ASN A 109 11.84 11.86 10.53
CA ASN A 109 11.91 13.19 11.10
C ASN A 109 11.72 14.27 10.02
N ARG A 110 11.64 15.52 10.47
CA ARG A 110 11.39 16.68 9.60
C ARG A 110 12.50 16.89 8.57
N GLU A 111 13.75 16.61 8.93
CA GLU A 111 14.91 16.78 8.04
C GLU A 111 14.82 15.83 6.83
N GLU A 112 14.47 14.56 7.07
CA GLU A 112 14.27 13.60 5.99
C GLU A 112 13.14 13.99 5.04
N MET A 113 12.04 14.53 5.60
CA MET A 113 10.93 15.07 4.79
C MET A 113 11.34 16.31 3.99
N ASP A 114 12.09 17.24 4.59
CA ASP A 114 12.59 18.44 3.91
C ASP A 114 13.53 18.06 2.74
N ASN A 115 14.41 17.08 2.96
CA ASN A 115 15.26 16.53 1.92
C ASN A 115 14.45 15.92 0.77
N PHE A 116 13.42 15.12 1.07
CA PHE A 116 12.53 14.56 0.05
C PHE A 116 11.83 15.65 -0.77
N ILE A 117 11.32 16.70 -0.12
CA ILE A 117 10.67 17.82 -0.82
C ILE A 117 11.67 18.54 -1.73
N LYS A 118 12.88 18.84 -1.24
CA LYS A 118 13.90 19.57 -2.00
C LYS A 118 14.53 18.75 -3.12
N THR A 119 14.44 17.43 -3.08
CA THR A 119 15.05 16.54 -4.08
C THR A 119 14.00 15.93 -4.98
N THR A 120 13.27 14.93 -4.48
CA THR A 120 12.28 14.16 -5.24
C THR A 120 11.13 15.02 -5.76
N LEU A 121 10.69 16.04 -5.02
CA LEU A 121 9.59 16.89 -5.45
C LEU A 121 10.00 18.16 -6.21
N SER A 122 11.31 18.41 -6.35
CA SER A 122 11.85 19.54 -7.12
C SER A 122 12.23 19.16 -8.56
N GLN A 123 11.73 18.03 -9.06
CA GLN A 123 11.96 17.60 -10.44
C GLN A 123 11.34 18.58 -11.44
N GLU A 124 11.98 18.73 -12.61
CA GLU A 124 11.64 19.73 -13.65
C GLU A 124 10.15 19.75 -14.04
N TYR A 125 9.51 18.60 -14.03
CA TYR A 125 8.15 18.43 -14.53
C TYR A 125 7.06 18.55 -13.46
N ILE A 126 7.43 18.87 -12.22
CA ILE A 126 6.49 19.14 -11.13
C ILE A 126 6.21 20.64 -11.10
N GLU A 127 4.99 21.03 -11.46
CA GLU A 127 4.58 22.44 -11.55
C GLU A 127 4.17 23.02 -10.19
N ARG A 128 3.53 22.20 -9.36
CA ARG A 128 3.03 22.61 -8.05
C ARG A 128 2.94 21.42 -7.11
N THR A 129 3.23 21.67 -5.84
CA THR A 129 3.05 20.70 -4.76
C THR A 129 2.19 21.28 -3.65
N SER A 130 1.45 20.41 -2.96
CA SER A 130 0.73 20.74 -1.73
C SER A 130 0.91 19.61 -0.73
N THR A 131 1.72 19.85 0.30
CA THR A 131 2.06 18.87 1.34
C THR A 131 1.20 19.08 2.58
N SER A 132 0.46 18.05 2.98
CA SER A 132 -0.28 17.99 4.23
C SER A 132 0.38 16.98 5.17
N LEU A 133 0.78 17.43 6.36
CA LEU A 133 1.27 16.54 7.40
C LEU A 133 0.08 15.89 8.11
N VAL A 134 0.08 14.57 8.22
CA VAL A 134 -0.93 13.83 8.97
C VAL A 134 -0.65 14.02 10.47
N LEU A 135 -1.59 14.65 11.17
CA LEU A 135 -1.49 14.87 12.62
C LEU A 135 -1.96 13.67 13.45
N ASN A 136 -2.96 12.95 12.93
CA ASN A 136 -3.51 11.76 13.57
C ASN A 136 -4.11 10.83 12.52
N THR A 137 -3.84 9.53 12.64
CA THR A 137 -4.43 8.49 11.80
C THR A 137 -5.60 7.85 12.54
N VAL A 138 -6.83 8.19 12.13
CA VAL A 138 -8.04 7.62 12.76
C VAL A 138 -8.23 6.16 12.36
N LYS A 139 -7.93 5.82 11.11
CA LYS A 139 -7.99 4.46 10.57
C LYS A 139 -7.08 4.35 9.35
N GLU A 140 -6.24 3.33 9.35
CA GLU A 140 -5.52 2.87 8.16
C GLU A 140 -5.61 1.33 8.16
N GLU A 141 -6.29 0.77 7.17
CA GLU A 141 -6.48 -0.67 7.04
C GLU A 141 -5.72 -1.12 5.79
N PRO A 142 -4.53 -1.73 5.93
CA PRO A 142 -3.72 -2.13 4.79
C PRO A 142 -4.31 -3.35 4.05
N ARG A 143 -5.27 -4.06 4.67
CA ARG A 143 -5.90 -5.24 4.09
C ARG A 143 -7.07 -4.86 3.20
N VAL A 144 -7.30 -5.69 2.18
CA VAL A 144 -8.56 -5.66 1.44
C VAL A 144 -9.68 -6.15 2.36
N LEU A 145 -10.72 -5.34 2.52
CA LEU A 145 -11.94 -5.73 3.21
C LEU A 145 -12.81 -6.53 2.23
N LEU A 146 -12.78 -7.85 2.36
CA LEU A 146 -13.53 -8.82 1.55
C LEU A 146 -14.89 -9.16 2.18
#